data_AF-A0A830GKG9-F1
#
_entry.id   AF-A0A830GKG9-F1
#
_cell.length_a   1.000
_cell.length_b   1.000
_cell.length_c   1.000
_cell.angle_alpha   90.00
_cell.angle_beta   90.00
_cell.angle_gamma   90.00
#
_symmetry.space_group_name_H-M   'P 1'
#
loop_
_entity.id
_entity.type
_entity.pdbx_description
1 polymer ?
#
loop_
_entity_poly.entity_id
_entity_poly.type
_entity_poly.pdbx_seq_one_letter_code
_entity_poly.pdbx_strand_id
1 'polypeptide(L)'
;MAGALTLYLLVLAGMVVCLAGAYVYYEAAAMPNSALPAGLTPRDGAAITVVTLVVVVTMGFLGDVTFFDPETDVRGVGMLVLGSSIPLVLGLAGLASCRTFVRRWRRLNPDGDVPTGSLSPGVAACTGEVTDAAVDSAPVTGREACCWSWNVEVLDPHGVGDVGQREQWVVRDGGVGGVRFAVDDGSGRVWVDPDDATVDLAATRTLALDGGERPPADFPNPAPKVERNHRDKPRRYEESVVGPGDHVAVAGTARPTDHGLVLGGDVHVAVGSLSTAASRYRNRAAMYGVAGVAGVVVGLRALALVFGVTSL
;
A
#
# COMPACT_ATOMS: atom_id res chain seq x y z
N MET A 1 -43.98 2.11 7.91
CA MET A 1 -43.60 1.57 6.59
C MET A 1 -42.53 2.50 6.04
N ALA A 2 -41.35 1.99 5.68
CA ALA A 2 -40.35 2.83 5.02
C ALA A 2 -40.99 3.41 3.75
N GLY A 3 -40.95 4.73 3.59
CA GLY A 3 -41.51 5.37 2.39
C GLY A 3 -40.80 4.84 1.15
N ALA A 4 -41.48 4.85 0.00
CA ALA A 4 -40.89 4.44 -1.28
C ALA A 4 -39.54 5.13 -1.56
N LEU A 5 -39.41 6.37 -1.08
CA LEU A 5 -38.19 7.16 -1.07
C LEU A 5 -37.05 6.55 -0.22
N THR A 6 -37.32 6.15 1.02
CA THR A 6 -36.33 5.53 1.90
C THR A 6 -35.77 4.25 1.26
N LEU A 7 -36.66 3.47 0.64
CA LEU A 7 -36.31 2.24 -0.07
C LEU A 7 -35.49 2.54 -1.33
N TYR A 8 -35.81 3.61 -2.05
CA TYR A 8 -35.04 4.08 -3.19
C TYR A 8 -33.63 4.56 -2.80
N LEU A 9 -33.48 5.38 -1.76
CA LEU A 9 -32.18 5.89 -1.30
C LEU A 9 -31.28 4.74 -0.79
N LEU A 10 -31.86 3.74 -0.12
CA LEU A 10 -31.17 2.51 0.25
C LEU A 10 -30.64 1.75 -0.96
N VAL A 11 -31.46 1.62 -2.02
CA VAL A 11 -31.06 0.96 -3.27
C VAL A 11 -29.97 1.73 -4.00
N LEU A 12 -30.07 3.07 -4.04
CA LEU A 12 -29.08 3.92 -4.68
C LEU A 12 -27.73 3.89 -3.92
N ALA A 13 -27.77 4.01 -2.59
CA ALA A 13 -26.58 3.89 -1.74
C ALA A 13 -25.96 2.48 -1.87
N GLY A 14 -26.80 1.44 -1.88
CA GLY A 14 -26.37 0.06 -2.13
C GLY A 14 -25.69 -0.10 -3.48
N MET A 15 -26.26 0.44 -4.57
CA MET A 15 -25.65 0.38 -5.90
C MET A 15 -24.32 1.12 -5.97
N VAL A 16 -24.24 2.34 -5.44
CA VAL A 16 -23.01 3.14 -5.44
C VAL A 16 -21.91 2.41 -4.67
N VAL A 17 -22.26 1.80 -3.53
CA VAL A 17 -21.33 1.02 -2.71
C VAL A 17 -20.91 -0.27 -3.41
N CYS A 18 -21.83 -0.99 -4.06
CA CYS A 18 -21.49 -2.18 -4.84
C CYS A 18 -20.58 -1.84 -6.02
N LEU A 19 -20.82 -0.72 -6.71
CA LEU A 19 -19.99 -0.23 -7.82
C LEU A 19 -18.62 0.25 -7.32
N ALA A 20 -18.55 1.01 -6.23
CA ALA A 20 -17.30 1.45 -5.64
C ALA A 20 -16.49 0.27 -5.09
N GLY A 21 -17.15 -0.67 -4.40
CA GLY A 21 -16.53 -1.89 -3.89
C GLY A 21 -16.03 -2.80 -5.01
N ALA A 22 -16.81 -2.98 -6.08
CA ALA A 22 -16.38 -3.71 -7.27
C ALA A 22 -15.20 -3.00 -7.95
N TYR A 23 -15.25 -1.69 -8.13
CA TYR A 23 -14.17 -0.91 -8.73
C TYR A 23 -12.87 -1.05 -7.93
N VAL A 24 -12.91 -0.82 -6.61
CA VAL A 24 -11.75 -0.98 -5.72
C VAL A 24 -11.24 -2.41 -5.72
N TYR A 25 -12.13 -3.41 -5.72
CA TYR A 25 -11.75 -4.82 -5.78
C TYR A 25 -11.04 -5.16 -7.09
N TYR A 26 -11.59 -4.74 -8.24
CA TYR A 26 -11.02 -5.05 -9.55
C TYR A 26 -9.73 -4.29 -9.83
N GLU A 27 -9.62 -3.03 -9.42
CA GLU A 27 -8.37 -2.26 -9.45
C GLU A 27 -7.32 -2.92 -8.56
N ALA A 28 -7.65 -3.26 -7.31
CA ALA A 28 -6.71 -3.90 -6.38
C ALA A 28 -6.29 -5.31 -6.82
N ALA A 29 -7.19 -6.08 -7.43
CA ALA A 29 -6.90 -7.41 -7.95
C ALA A 29 -6.08 -7.38 -9.25
N ALA A 30 -6.09 -6.25 -9.97
CA ALA A 30 -5.29 -6.05 -11.18
C ALA A 30 -3.87 -5.53 -10.90
N MET A 31 -3.57 -5.07 -9.67
CA MET A 31 -2.23 -4.62 -9.30
C MET A 31 -1.29 -5.82 -9.08
N PRO A 32 -0.07 -5.82 -9.67
CA PRO A 32 0.78 -7.01 -9.72
C PRO A 32 1.35 -7.47 -8.38
N ASN A 33 1.27 -6.68 -7.32
CA ASN A 33 1.56 -7.11 -5.95
C ASN A 33 0.53 -6.50 -5.01
N SER A 34 -0.14 -7.36 -4.26
CA SER A 34 -1.35 -7.17 -3.43
C SER A 34 -1.40 -6.06 -2.36
N ALA A 35 -0.57 -5.03 -2.44
CA ALA A 35 -0.71 -3.80 -1.69
C ALA A 35 -1.10 -2.65 -2.62
N LEU A 36 -2.35 -2.19 -2.52
CA LEU A 36 -2.74 -0.84 -2.93
C LEU A 36 -1.74 0.18 -2.31
N PRO A 37 -1.60 1.38 -2.90
CA PRO A 37 -0.76 2.44 -2.36
C PRO A 37 -0.92 2.57 -0.84
N ALA A 38 0.20 2.74 -0.12
CA ALA A 38 0.24 2.78 1.35
C ALA A 38 -0.11 1.47 2.10
N GLY A 39 0.01 0.30 1.45
CA GLY A 39 -0.05 -1.01 2.13
C GLY A 39 -1.47 -1.50 2.43
N LEU A 40 -2.44 -1.07 1.64
CA LEU A 40 -3.84 -1.50 1.76
C LEU A 40 -4.06 -2.83 1.04
N THR A 41 -4.81 -3.73 1.66
CA THR A 41 -5.18 -5.01 1.04
C THR A 41 -6.56 -4.93 0.37
N PRO A 42 -6.91 -5.84 -0.57
CA PRO A 42 -8.27 -5.93 -1.11
C PRO A 42 -9.34 -6.11 -0.01
N ARG A 43 -8.99 -6.77 1.10
CA ARG A 43 -9.86 -6.92 2.28
C ARG A 43 -10.12 -5.59 2.98
N ASP A 44 -9.12 -4.72 3.06
CA ASP A 44 -9.30 -3.37 3.61
C ASP A 44 -10.27 -2.56 2.72
N GLY A 45 -10.14 -2.66 1.40
CA GLY A 45 -11.08 -2.04 0.45
C GLY A 45 -12.53 -2.50 0.63
N ALA A 46 -12.75 -3.81 0.81
CA ALA A 46 -14.07 -4.36 1.11
C ALA A 46 -14.62 -3.86 2.47
N ALA A 47 -13.78 -3.86 3.51
CA ALA A 47 -14.18 -3.40 4.84
C ALA A 47 -14.55 -1.90 4.84
N ILE A 48 -13.77 -1.04 4.19
CA ILE A 48 -14.03 0.40 4.06
C ILE A 48 -15.38 0.63 3.38
N THR A 49 -15.64 -0.10 2.30
CA THR A 49 -16.90 -0.05 1.54
C THR A 49 -18.09 -0.43 2.41
N VAL A 50 -18.01 -1.53 3.15
CA VAL A 50 -19.08 -2.00 4.04
C VAL A 50 -19.34 -1.01 5.19
N VAL A 51 -18.29 -0.51 5.85
CA VAL A 51 -18.44 0.45 6.94
C VAL A 51 -19.09 1.74 6.45
N THR A 52 -18.65 2.25 5.30
CA THR A 52 -19.22 3.46 4.69
C THR A 52 -20.72 3.28 4.40
N LEU A 53 -21.11 2.12 3.85
CA LEU A 53 -22.52 1.81 3.61
C LEU A 53 -23.32 1.80 4.90
N VAL A 54 -22.84 1.10 5.93
CA VAL A 54 -23.53 1.02 7.23
C VAL A 54 -23.75 2.42 7.80
N VAL A 55 -22.75 3.30 7.72
CA VAL A 55 -22.86 4.69 8.19
C VAL A 55 -23.92 5.46 7.38
N VAL A 56 -23.86 5.43 6.05
CA VAL A 56 -24.81 6.13 5.18
C VAL A 56 -26.24 5.64 5.43
N VAL A 57 -26.43 4.33 5.50
CA VAL A 57 -27.74 3.71 5.78
C VAL A 57 -28.25 4.11 7.15
N THR A 58 -27.40 4.00 8.18
CA THR A 58 -27.80 4.33 9.57
C THR A 58 -28.19 5.79 9.70
N MET A 59 -27.42 6.72 9.09
CA MET A 59 -27.78 8.14 9.10
C MET A 59 -29.05 8.43 8.31
N GLY A 60 -29.28 7.74 7.19
CA GLY A 60 -30.54 7.85 6.45
C GLY A 60 -31.78 7.37 7.23
N PHE A 61 -31.60 6.43 8.17
CA PHE A 61 -32.68 5.99 9.07
C PHE A 61 -32.88 6.92 10.28
N LEU A 62 -31.79 7.48 10.82
CA LEU A 62 -31.83 8.35 12.00
C LEU A 62 -32.19 9.81 11.69
N GLY A 63 -31.97 10.21 10.45
CA GLY A 63 -32.06 11.59 10.02
C GLY A 63 -33.39 11.97 9.40
N ASP A 64 -33.83 13.20 9.63
CA ASP A 64 -34.85 13.86 8.83
C ASP A 64 -34.13 14.55 7.65
N VAL A 65 -34.41 14.13 6.42
CA VAL A 65 -33.82 14.74 5.22
C VAL A 65 -34.45 16.12 5.00
N THR A 66 -33.98 17.14 5.72
CA THR A 66 -34.63 18.45 5.82
C THR A 66 -34.31 19.40 4.66
N PHE A 67 -33.26 19.13 3.87
CA PHE A 67 -32.74 20.08 2.89
C PHE A 67 -33.35 19.98 1.48
N PHE A 68 -34.02 18.89 1.14
CA PHE A 68 -34.54 18.64 -0.20
C PHE A 68 -35.95 18.10 -0.14
N ASP A 69 -36.80 18.54 -1.07
CA ASP A 69 -38.07 17.90 -1.33
C ASP A 69 -37.81 16.59 -2.07
N PRO A 70 -37.89 15.43 -1.40
CA PRO A 70 -37.32 14.20 -1.93
C PRO A 70 -38.09 13.66 -3.14
N GLU A 71 -39.32 14.15 -3.36
CA GLU A 71 -40.15 13.77 -4.50
C GLU A 71 -39.66 14.38 -5.82
N THR A 72 -38.79 15.39 -5.81
CA THR A 72 -38.39 16.13 -7.02
C THR A 72 -36.89 16.16 -7.31
N ASP A 73 -35.99 16.05 -6.31
CA ASP A 73 -34.53 16.15 -6.52
C ASP A 73 -33.71 14.99 -5.94
N VAL A 74 -34.09 13.78 -6.34
CA VAL A 74 -33.42 12.54 -5.99
C VAL A 74 -31.94 12.50 -6.43
N ARG A 75 -31.62 13.15 -7.57
CA ARG A 75 -30.26 13.19 -8.12
C ARG A 75 -29.36 14.09 -7.29
N GLY A 76 -29.84 15.26 -6.88
CA GLY A 76 -29.10 16.18 -6.00
C GLY A 76 -28.76 15.53 -4.66
N VAL A 77 -29.72 14.86 -4.02
CA VAL A 77 -29.50 14.12 -2.77
C VAL A 77 -28.44 13.02 -2.96
N GLY A 78 -28.54 12.23 -4.04
CA GLY A 78 -27.57 11.17 -4.34
C GLY A 78 -26.14 11.70 -4.51
N MET A 79 -25.95 12.79 -5.27
CA MET A 79 -24.64 13.42 -5.46
C MET A 79 -24.08 13.99 -4.16
N LEU A 80 -24.94 14.57 -3.31
CA LEU A 80 -24.54 15.18 -2.06
C LEU A 80 -24.12 14.12 -1.02
N VAL A 81 -24.84 12.99 -0.94
CA VAL A 81 -24.45 11.83 -0.13
C VAL A 81 -23.12 11.25 -0.64
N LEU A 82 -22.99 11.07 -1.96
CA LEU A 82 -21.76 10.54 -2.56
C LEU A 82 -20.57 11.46 -2.27
N GLY A 83 -20.70 12.76 -2.52
CA GLY A 83 -19.65 13.74 -2.22
C GLY A 83 -19.29 13.80 -0.74
N SER A 84 -20.28 13.75 0.15
CA SER A 84 -20.08 13.77 1.61
C SER A 84 -19.46 12.48 2.16
N SER A 85 -19.57 11.37 1.42
CA SER A 85 -18.95 10.09 1.80
C SER A 85 -17.46 10.01 1.45
N ILE A 86 -16.96 10.84 0.53
CA ILE A 86 -15.54 10.81 0.09
C ILE A 86 -14.57 11.00 1.27
N PRO A 87 -14.72 12.01 2.14
CA PRO A 87 -13.82 12.17 3.29
C PRO A 87 -13.86 10.98 4.26
N LEU A 88 -15.01 10.34 4.42
CA LEU A 88 -15.16 9.14 5.26
C LEU A 88 -14.38 7.96 4.68
N VAL A 89 -14.53 7.71 3.38
CA VAL A 89 -13.80 6.64 2.68
C VAL A 89 -12.29 6.87 2.77
N LEU A 90 -11.83 8.09 2.47
CA LEU A 90 -10.42 8.46 2.59
C LEU A 90 -9.91 8.37 4.03
N GLY A 91 -10.75 8.75 5.00
CA GLY A 91 -10.44 8.63 6.43
C GLY A 91 -10.22 7.19 6.88
N LEU A 92 -11.15 6.30 6.51
CA LEU A 92 -11.05 4.86 6.80
C LEU A 92 -9.86 4.20 6.09
N ALA A 93 -9.57 4.60 4.85
CA ALA A 93 -8.36 4.18 4.13
C ALA A 93 -7.09 4.62 4.88
N GLY A 94 -7.02 5.88 5.33
CA GLY A 94 -5.91 6.37 6.15
C GLY A 94 -5.71 5.58 7.44
N LEU A 95 -6.80 5.22 8.14
CA LEU A 95 -6.73 4.39 9.35
C LEU A 95 -6.24 2.96 9.06
N ALA A 96 -6.69 2.36 7.95
CA ALA A 96 -6.21 1.04 7.53
C ALA A 96 -4.72 1.06 7.15
N SER A 97 -4.26 2.08 6.42
CA SER A 97 -2.83 2.30 6.14
C SER A 97 -2.03 2.52 7.43
N CYS A 98 -2.55 3.32 8.37
CA CYS A 98 -1.94 3.52 9.68
C CYS A 98 -1.76 2.18 10.41
N ARG A 99 -2.78 1.33 10.44
CA ARG A 99 -2.69 -0.02 11.04
C ARG A 99 -1.56 -0.84 10.41
N THR A 100 -1.40 -0.80 9.09
CA THR A 100 -0.31 -1.50 8.39
C THR A 100 1.06 -0.94 8.79
N PHE A 101 1.22 0.38 8.81
CA PHE A 101 2.49 1.00 9.20
C PHE A 101 2.83 0.81 10.68
N VAL A 102 1.84 0.79 11.58
CA VAL A 102 2.05 0.44 12.99
C VAL A 102 2.55 -1.00 13.14
N ARG A 103 1.99 -1.95 12.36
CA ARG A 103 2.47 -3.34 12.37
C ARG A 103 3.92 -3.44 11.91
N ARG A 104 4.29 -2.75 10.82
CA ARG A 104 5.68 -2.71 10.32
C ARG A 104 6.62 -2.04 11.33
N TRP A 105 6.21 -0.91 11.91
CA TRP A 105 6.97 -0.21 12.96
C TRP A 105 7.24 -1.12 14.17
N ARG A 106 6.24 -1.85 14.66
CA ARG A 106 6.41 -2.78 15.79
C ARG A 106 7.39 -3.91 15.48
N ARG A 107 7.40 -4.42 14.26
CA ARG A 107 8.32 -5.49 13.83
C ARG A 107 9.75 -5.01 13.71
N LEU A 108 9.95 -3.78 13.22
CA LEU A 108 11.27 -3.18 13.04
C LEU A 108 11.68 -2.30 14.24
N ASN A 109 11.03 -2.46 15.40
CA ASN A 109 11.33 -1.63 16.56
C ASN A 109 12.76 -1.92 17.05
N PRO A 110 13.63 -0.91 17.27
CA PRO A 110 15.00 -1.12 17.71
C PRO A 110 15.15 -1.90 19.01
N ASP A 111 14.17 -1.82 19.91
CA ASP A 111 14.17 -2.59 21.16
C ASP A 111 14.07 -4.11 20.94
N GLY A 112 13.69 -4.53 19.73
CA GLY A 112 13.62 -5.92 19.30
C GLY A 112 14.83 -6.39 18.48
N ASP A 113 15.91 -5.59 18.41
CA ASP A 113 17.14 -5.99 17.72
C ASP A 113 17.82 -7.14 18.46
N VAL A 114 17.98 -8.27 17.79
CA VAL A 114 18.64 -9.45 18.31
C VAL A 114 19.91 -9.69 17.49
N PRO A 115 21.07 -9.90 18.14
CA PRO A 115 22.30 -10.20 17.43
C PRO A 115 22.13 -11.40 16.50
N THR A 116 22.63 -11.32 15.27
CA THR A 116 22.35 -12.32 14.22
C THR A 116 22.76 -13.75 14.64
N GLY A 117 23.84 -13.91 15.41
CA GLY A 117 24.28 -15.20 15.95
C GLY A 117 23.52 -15.71 17.18
N SER A 118 22.66 -14.88 17.78
CA SER A 118 21.84 -15.22 18.97
C SER A 118 20.35 -15.38 18.65
N LEU A 119 19.98 -15.34 17.37
CA LEU A 119 18.59 -15.50 16.94
C LEU A 119 18.05 -16.89 17.30
N SER A 120 16.80 -16.92 17.76
CA SER A 120 16.08 -18.15 18.09
C SER A 120 14.83 -18.28 17.21
N PRO A 121 14.28 -19.51 17.05
CA PRO A 121 13.06 -19.70 16.28
C PRO A 121 11.90 -18.84 16.80
N GLY A 122 11.20 -18.14 15.89
CA GLY A 122 10.12 -17.21 16.26
C GLY A 122 10.20 -15.89 15.51
N VAL A 123 9.38 -14.91 15.90
CA VAL A 123 9.44 -13.56 15.34
C VAL A 123 10.69 -12.87 15.85
N ALA A 124 11.50 -12.35 14.94
CA ALA A 124 12.74 -11.66 15.29
C ALA A 124 13.04 -10.52 14.32
N ALA A 125 13.85 -9.57 14.79
CA ALA A 125 14.44 -8.53 13.99
C ALA A 125 15.94 -8.46 14.28
N CYS A 126 16.73 -8.16 13.27
CA CYS A 126 18.17 -7.99 13.37
C CYS A 126 18.65 -6.91 12.41
N THR A 127 19.79 -6.31 12.73
CA THR A 127 20.58 -5.52 11.77
C THR A 127 21.87 -6.24 11.42
N GLY A 128 22.44 -5.95 10.26
CA GLY A 128 23.76 -6.46 9.91
C GLY A 128 24.16 -6.13 8.47
N GLU A 129 25.36 -6.56 8.10
CA GLU A 129 25.90 -6.43 6.76
C GLU A 129 25.48 -7.61 5.89
N VAL A 130 25.05 -7.31 4.66
CA VAL A 130 24.75 -8.33 3.66
C VAL A 130 26.04 -8.93 3.15
N THR A 131 26.19 -10.23 3.34
CA THR A 131 27.35 -10.98 2.84
C THR A 131 27.22 -11.28 1.34
N ASP A 132 28.35 -11.55 0.69
CA ASP A 132 28.45 -11.92 -0.74
C ASP A 132 28.07 -13.39 -1.02
N ALA A 133 27.28 -14.01 -0.14
CA ALA A 133 26.95 -15.43 -0.21
C ALA A 133 26.15 -15.82 -1.46
N ALA A 134 25.31 -14.91 -1.98
CA ALA A 134 24.54 -15.11 -3.20
C ALA A 134 24.08 -13.76 -3.77
N VAL A 135 24.18 -13.60 -5.09
CA VAL A 135 23.67 -12.46 -5.85
C VAL A 135 23.01 -12.94 -7.13
N ASP A 136 22.05 -12.17 -7.63
CA ASP A 136 21.42 -12.35 -8.94
C ASP A 136 21.21 -10.97 -9.62
N SER A 137 20.86 -10.98 -10.90
CA SER A 137 20.72 -9.77 -11.71
C SER A 137 19.35 -9.11 -11.49
N ALA A 138 19.37 -7.87 -11.02
CA ALA A 138 18.17 -7.08 -10.81
C ALA A 138 17.47 -6.79 -12.15
N PRO A 139 16.14 -6.94 -12.24
CA PRO A 139 15.42 -7.07 -13.49
C PRO A 139 15.32 -5.78 -14.33
N VAL A 140 15.49 -4.60 -13.73
CA VAL A 140 15.44 -3.32 -14.47
C VAL A 140 16.84 -2.88 -14.88
N THR A 141 17.80 -2.87 -13.95
CA THR A 141 19.14 -2.33 -14.22
C THR A 141 20.20 -3.38 -14.54
N GLY A 142 19.90 -4.66 -14.40
CA GLY A 142 20.85 -5.76 -14.59
C GLY A 142 21.92 -5.88 -13.50
N ARG A 143 21.86 -5.05 -12.45
CA ARG A 143 22.89 -5.00 -11.38
C ARG A 143 22.84 -6.25 -10.51
N GLU A 144 24.00 -6.73 -10.08
CA GLU A 144 24.08 -7.80 -9.08
C GLU A 144 23.50 -7.30 -7.74
N ALA A 145 22.55 -8.07 -7.22
CA ALA A 145 21.82 -7.78 -6.00
C ALA A 145 21.36 -9.07 -5.31
N CYS A 146 21.29 -9.03 -3.99
CA CYS A 146 20.72 -10.09 -3.17
C CYS A 146 19.19 -10.03 -3.15
N CYS A 147 18.64 -8.81 -3.18
CA CYS A 147 17.21 -8.54 -3.14
C CYS A 147 16.90 -7.22 -3.84
N TRP A 148 15.75 -7.13 -4.49
CA TRP A 148 15.32 -5.94 -5.24
C TRP A 148 13.82 -5.72 -5.18
N SER A 149 13.42 -4.47 -5.37
CA SER A 149 12.05 -4.06 -5.63
C SER A 149 12.04 -3.16 -6.86
N TRP A 150 11.10 -3.38 -7.76
CA TRP A 150 10.92 -2.55 -8.95
C TRP A 150 9.46 -2.23 -9.20
N ASN A 151 9.22 -1.10 -9.86
CA ASN A 151 7.93 -0.63 -10.33
C ASN A 151 8.10 0.03 -11.70
N VAL A 152 7.02 0.02 -12.47
CA VAL A 152 6.93 0.75 -13.74
C VAL A 152 5.73 1.65 -13.66
N GLU A 153 5.99 2.94 -13.71
CA GLU A 153 4.99 3.98 -13.71
C GLU A 153 4.78 4.50 -15.12
N VAL A 154 3.53 4.75 -15.48
CA VAL A 154 3.15 5.37 -16.74
C VAL A 154 2.46 6.68 -16.44
N LEU A 155 2.85 7.73 -17.17
CA LEU A 155 2.15 9.01 -17.07
C LEU A 155 0.74 8.84 -17.65
N ASP A 156 -0.27 9.01 -16.80
CA ASP A 156 -1.67 8.91 -17.17
C ASP A 156 -2.43 10.17 -16.74
N PRO A 157 -2.82 11.06 -17.66
CA PRO A 157 -3.49 12.32 -17.32
C PRO A 157 -4.90 12.15 -16.73
N HIS A 158 -5.41 10.92 -16.68
CA HIS A 158 -6.66 10.57 -16.01
C HIS A 158 -6.44 9.61 -14.83
N GLY A 159 -5.18 9.35 -14.48
CA GLY A 159 -4.79 8.44 -13.42
C GLY A 159 -4.96 9.06 -12.03
N VAL A 160 -5.27 8.24 -11.02
CA VAL A 160 -5.17 8.70 -9.63
C VAL A 160 -3.70 8.53 -9.20
N GLY A 161 -2.90 9.57 -9.41
CA GLY A 161 -1.51 9.62 -8.94
C GLY A 161 -1.40 9.91 -7.43
N ASP A 162 -0.16 9.89 -6.91
CA ASP A 162 0.10 10.22 -5.51
C ASP A 162 -0.28 11.67 -5.17
N VAL A 163 -0.84 11.85 -3.96
CA VAL A 163 -1.29 13.16 -3.46
C VAL A 163 -0.12 14.15 -3.45
N GLY A 164 -0.23 15.21 -4.25
CA GLY A 164 0.76 16.30 -4.32
C GLY A 164 1.66 16.31 -5.55
N GLN A 165 1.55 15.32 -6.46
CA GLN A 165 2.24 15.36 -7.75
C GLN A 165 1.42 16.11 -8.82
N ARG A 166 2.08 17.00 -9.59
CA ARG A 166 1.46 17.69 -10.75
C ARG A 166 1.25 16.74 -11.94
N GLU A 167 2.08 15.71 -12.03
CA GLU A 167 2.02 14.68 -13.06
C GLU A 167 1.46 13.40 -12.43
N GLN A 168 0.43 12.83 -13.06
CA GLN A 168 -0.23 11.62 -12.57
C GLN A 168 0.52 10.40 -13.08
N TRP A 169 1.60 10.05 -12.37
CA TRP A 169 2.31 8.78 -12.56
C TRP A 169 1.51 7.66 -11.89
N VAL A 170 1.23 6.61 -12.64
CA VAL A 170 0.48 5.45 -12.13
C VAL A 170 1.31 4.19 -12.30
N VAL A 171 1.53 3.46 -11.21
CA VAL A 171 2.16 2.15 -11.23
C VAL A 171 1.30 1.19 -12.06
N ARG A 172 1.88 0.63 -13.13
CA ARG A 172 1.25 -0.34 -14.03
C ARG A 172 1.79 -1.75 -13.86
N ASP A 173 3.06 -1.87 -13.46
CA ASP A 173 3.69 -3.15 -13.16
C ASP A 173 4.72 -3.00 -12.05
N GLY A 174 5.12 -4.11 -11.43
CA GLY A 174 6.09 -4.11 -10.35
C GLY A 174 6.32 -5.49 -9.76
N GLY A 175 7.41 -5.63 -9.02
CA GLY A 175 7.86 -6.90 -8.48
C GLY A 175 8.83 -6.73 -7.32
N VAL A 176 8.81 -7.70 -6.43
CA VAL A 176 9.91 -7.95 -5.49
C VAL A 176 10.55 -9.28 -5.89
N GLY A 177 11.87 -9.36 -5.76
CA GLY A 177 12.59 -10.59 -5.97
C GLY A 177 13.92 -10.59 -5.22
N GLY A 178 14.61 -11.72 -5.29
CA GLY A 178 15.90 -11.88 -4.66
C GLY A 178 16.32 -13.33 -4.65
N VAL A 179 17.54 -13.55 -4.17
CA VAL A 179 18.08 -14.86 -3.85
C VAL A 179 18.35 -14.93 -2.36
N ARG A 180 18.26 -16.13 -1.78
CA ARG A 180 18.55 -16.31 -0.35
C ARG A 180 19.95 -15.80 -0.03
N PHE A 181 20.04 -14.79 0.83
CA PHE A 181 21.30 -14.13 1.21
C PHE A 181 21.52 -14.21 2.71
N ALA A 182 22.73 -13.93 3.18
CA ALA A 182 23.03 -13.93 4.61
C ALA A 182 23.38 -12.53 5.11
N VAL A 183 22.94 -12.25 6.34
CA VAL A 183 23.21 -11.02 7.09
C VAL A 183 24.04 -11.37 8.31
N ASP A 184 25.06 -10.56 8.60
CA ASP A 184 25.95 -10.74 9.74
C ASP A 184 26.28 -9.40 10.40
N ASP A 185 26.11 -9.31 11.72
CA ASP A 185 26.53 -8.16 12.54
C ASP A 185 27.89 -8.37 13.24
N GLY A 186 28.56 -9.48 12.94
CA GLY A 186 29.80 -9.93 13.58
C GLY A 186 29.59 -10.93 14.73
N SER A 187 28.35 -11.15 15.18
CA SER A 187 28.00 -12.18 16.16
C SER A 187 27.70 -13.54 15.54
N GLY A 188 27.49 -13.61 14.21
CA GLY A 188 27.26 -14.84 13.46
C GLY A 188 26.19 -14.67 12.39
N ARG A 189 26.32 -15.41 11.28
CA ARG A 189 25.42 -15.27 10.13
C ARG A 189 24.00 -15.78 10.38
N VAL A 190 23.02 -15.08 9.80
CA VAL A 190 21.65 -15.58 9.60
C VAL A 190 21.26 -15.52 8.13
N TRP A 191 20.51 -16.50 7.65
CA TRP A 191 20.01 -16.50 6.28
C TRP A 191 18.67 -15.77 6.19
N VAL A 192 18.45 -15.07 5.09
CA VAL A 192 17.23 -14.34 4.78
C VAL A 192 16.66 -14.91 3.49
N ASP A 193 15.41 -15.34 3.55
CA ASP A 193 14.65 -15.76 2.38
C ASP A 193 13.84 -14.58 1.86
N PRO A 194 14.18 -14.00 0.69
CA PRO A 194 13.48 -12.85 0.14
C PRO A 194 12.15 -13.24 -0.53
N ASP A 195 11.81 -14.52 -0.63
CA ASP A 195 10.52 -14.95 -1.16
C ASP A 195 9.38 -14.37 -0.32
N ASP A 196 8.42 -13.72 -1.00
CA ASP A 196 7.31 -12.95 -0.40
C ASP A 196 7.75 -11.83 0.55
N ALA A 197 9.00 -11.33 0.44
CA ALA A 197 9.46 -10.23 1.26
C ALA A 197 8.78 -8.90 0.90
N THR A 198 8.51 -8.10 1.91
CA THR A 198 8.27 -6.67 1.75
C THR A 198 9.61 -5.94 1.82
N VAL A 199 9.89 -5.14 0.81
CA VAL A 199 11.21 -4.56 0.59
C VAL A 199 11.08 -3.04 0.56
N ASP A 200 11.70 -2.35 1.52
CA ASP A 200 11.67 -0.88 1.66
C ASP A 200 13.09 -0.32 1.57
N LEU A 201 13.50 -0.10 0.33
CA LEU A 201 14.87 0.25 0.00
C LEU A 201 14.97 1.74 -0.27
N ALA A 202 16.01 2.37 0.27
CA ALA A 202 16.14 3.83 0.22
C ALA A 202 16.80 4.34 -1.08
N ALA A 203 17.55 3.48 -1.78
CA ALA A 203 18.32 3.86 -2.96
C ALA A 203 17.60 3.44 -4.24
N THR A 204 16.74 4.33 -4.73
CA THR A 204 15.98 4.13 -5.97
C THR A 204 16.77 4.69 -7.16
N ARG A 205 16.91 3.88 -8.22
CA ARG A 205 17.35 4.33 -9.53
C ARG A 205 16.17 4.38 -10.47
N THR A 206 16.09 5.44 -11.25
CA THR A 206 15.00 5.67 -12.20
C THR A 206 15.55 5.71 -13.62
N LEU A 207 14.97 4.89 -14.50
CA LEU A 207 15.10 5.00 -15.95
C LEU A 207 13.79 5.61 -16.48
N ALA A 208 13.86 6.86 -16.92
CA ALA A 208 12.75 7.55 -17.57
C ALA A 208 12.84 7.39 -19.08
N LEU A 209 11.72 7.08 -19.72
CA LEU A 209 11.57 6.98 -21.17
C LEU A 209 10.39 7.85 -21.62
N ASP A 210 10.61 8.63 -22.67
CA ASP A 210 9.55 9.39 -23.31
C ASP A 210 8.61 8.49 -24.15
N GLY A 211 7.46 9.04 -24.53
CA GLY A 211 6.52 8.37 -25.42
C GLY A 211 7.17 7.99 -26.76
N GLY A 212 7.14 6.70 -27.11
CA GLY A 212 7.72 6.12 -28.32
C GLY A 212 9.19 5.72 -28.18
N GLU A 213 9.88 6.19 -27.15
CA GLU A 213 11.27 5.85 -26.85
C GLU A 213 11.41 4.36 -26.53
N ARG A 214 12.49 3.75 -27.02
CA ARG A 214 12.80 2.34 -26.74
C ARG A 214 13.75 2.27 -25.55
N PRO A 215 13.58 1.28 -24.66
CA PRO A 215 14.60 0.99 -23.66
C PRO A 215 15.96 0.68 -24.33
N PRO A 216 17.08 0.81 -23.58
CA PRO A 216 18.39 0.34 -24.01
C PRO A 216 18.35 -1.10 -24.55
N ALA A 217 19.25 -1.44 -25.48
CA ALA A 217 19.23 -2.74 -26.15
C ALA A 217 19.46 -3.94 -25.21
N ASP A 218 20.15 -3.70 -24.09
CA ASP A 218 20.47 -4.63 -23.01
C ASP A 218 19.44 -4.60 -21.87
N PHE A 219 18.35 -3.83 -22.01
CA PHE A 219 17.30 -3.75 -21.01
C PHE A 219 16.54 -5.09 -20.89
N PRO A 220 16.55 -5.77 -19.72
CA PRO A 220 15.91 -7.08 -19.57
C PRO A 220 14.39 -7.06 -19.78
N ASN A 221 13.77 -5.89 -19.68
CA ASN A 221 12.33 -5.65 -19.85
C ASN A 221 11.44 -6.53 -18.95
N PRO A 222 11.39 -6.22 -17.64
CA PRO A 222 10.60 -7.01 -16.70
C PRO A 222 9.08 -6.80 -16.83
N ALA A 223 8.66 -5.75 -17.55
CA ALA A 223 7.26 -5.40 -17.76
C ALA A 223 6.86 -5.43 -19.25
N PRO A 224 6.95 -6.59 -19.94
CA PRO A 224 6.71 -6.67 -21.38
C PRO A 224 5.27 -6.33 -21.78
N LYS A 225 4.32 -6.39 -20.84
CA LYS A 225 2.93 -5.95 -21.06
C LYS A 225 2.81 -4.43 -21.04
N VAL A 226 3.53 -3.75 -20.14
CA VAL A 226 3.58 -2.27 -20.11
C VAL A 226 4.24 -1.75 -21.38
N GLU A 227 5.35 -2.36 -21.80
CA GLU A 227 6.00 -2.01 -23.06
C GLU A 227 5.11 -2.21 -24.30
N ARG A 228 4.17 -3.14 -24.24
CA ARG A 228 3.24 -3.39 -25.35
C ARG A 228 2.06 -2.41 -25.34
N ASN A 229 1.53 -2.11 -24.17
CA ASN A 229 0.25 -1.41 -24.02
C ASN A 229 0.39 0.11 -23.82
N HIS A 230 1.57 0.58 -23.42
CA HIS A 230 1.79 1.97 -22.99
C HIS A 230 3.03 2.61 -23.62
N ARG A 231 3.51 2.08 -24.74
CA ARG A 231 4.73 2.58 -25.39
C ARG A 231 4.64 3.98 -25.94
N ASP A 232 3.45 4.40 -26.30
CA ASP A 232 3.13 5.75 -26.76
C ASP A 232 3.17 6.81 -25.63
N LYS A 233 3.24 6.38 -24.37
CA LYS A 233 3.21 7.27 -23.18
C LYS A 233 4.60 7.37 -22.51
N PRO A 234 4.89 8.46 -21.78
CA PRO A 234 6.04 8.51 -20.89
C PRO A 234 5.95 7.47 -19.78
N ARG A 235 7.09 6.89 -19.43
CA ARG A 235 7.21 5.77 -18.49
C ARG A 235 8.47 5.90 -17.64
N ARG A 236 8.38 5.50 -16.39
CA ARG A 236 9.49 5.46 -15.44
C ARG A 236 9.62 4.07 -14.89
N TYR A 237 10.78 3.48 -15.07
CA TYR A 237 11.17 2.25 -14.41
C TYR A 237 11.97 2.64 -13.18
N GLU A 238 11.49 2.30 -11.99
CA GLU A 238 12.26 2.48 -10.78
C GLU A 238 12.65 1.13 -10.20
N GLU A 239 13.89 1.07 -9.71
CA GLU A 239 14.42 -0.12 -9.07
C GLU A 239 15.26 0.29 -7.87
N SER A 240 15.06 -0.44 -6.79
CA SER A 240 15.88 -0.35 -5.60
C SER A 240 16.44 -1.73 -5.31
N VAL A 241 17.72 -1.80 -4.90
CA VAL A 241 18.44 -3.06 -4.71
C VAL A 241 19.17 -3.06 -3.36
N VAL A 242 19.41 -4.26 -2.86
CA VAL A 242 20.33 -4.58 -1.76
C VAL A 242 21.43 -5.45 -2.34
N GLY A 243 22.68 -5.00 -2.25
CA GLY A 243 23.85 -5.77 -2.66
C GLY A 243 24.71 -6.21 -1.47
N PRO A 244 25.74 -7.02 -1.74
CA PRO A 244 26.77 -7.32 -0.75
C PRO A 244 27.44 -6.04 -0.21
N GLY A 245 27.71 -6.01 1.09
CA GLY A 245 28.28 -4.85 1.80
C GLY A 245 27.25 -3.83 2.28
N ASP A 246 25.99 -3.92 1.83
CA ASP A 246 24.94 -3.03 2.33
C ASP A 246 24.57 -3.40 3.77
N HIS A 247 24.31 -2.38 4.60
CA HIS A 247 23.70 -2.58 5.91
C HIS A 247 22.19 -2.59 5.82
N VAL A 248 21.58 -3.62 6.38
CA VAL A 248 20.13 -3.84 6.33
C VAL A 248 19.56 -4.12 7.71
N ALA A 249 18.30 -3.73 7.87
CA ALA A 249 17.42 -4.15 8.94
C ALA A 249 16.44 -5.19 8.40
N VAL A 250 16.41 -6.36 9.02
CA VAL A 250 15.55 -7.47 8.61
C VAL A 250 14.64 -7.84 9.77
N ALA A 251 13.35 -7.97 9.51
CA ALA A 251 12.39 -8.52 10.46
C ALA A 251 11.58 -9.63 9.80
N GLY A 252 11.39 -10.76 10.48
CA GLY A 252 10.68 -11.90 9.92
C GLY A 252 10.42 -13.00 10.94
N THR A 253 10.03 -14.17 10.44
CA THR A 253 9.92 -15.37 11.28
C THR A 253 11.15 -16.24 11.07
N ALA A 254 11.99 -16.35 12.08
CA ALA A 254 13.11 -17.27 12.10
C ALA A 254 12.62 -18.71 12.22
N ARG A 255 13.02 -19.55 11.27
CA ARG A 255 12.72 -20.99 11.25
C ARG A 255 14.02 -21.78 11.12
N PRO A 256 14.15 -22.90 11.87
CA PRO A 256 15.28 -23.80 11.67
C PRO A 256 15.15 -24.52 10.33
N THR A 257 16.26 -24.65 9.63
CA THR A 257 16.41 -25.43 8.39
C THR A 257 17.68 -26.27 8.48
N ASP A 258 17.88 -27.18 7.52
CA ASP A 258 19.11 -27.99 7.43
C ASP A 258 20.38 -27.15 7.23
N HIS A 259 20.23 -25.90 6.79
CA HIS A 259 21.32 -24.94 6.55
C HIS A 259 21.46 -23.88 7.66
N GLY A 260 20.81 -24.10 8.80
CA GLY A 260 20.78 -23.16 9.92
C GLY A 260 19.48 -22.37 9.99
N LEU A 261 19.51 -21.23 10.68
CA LEU A 261 18.34 -20.40 10.89
C LEU A 261 18.08 -19.53 9.65
N VAL A 262 16.84 -19.55 9.16
CA VAL A 262 16.39 -18.73 8.02
C VAL A 262 15.25 -17.82 8.49
N LEU A 263 15.40 -16.53 8.26
CA LEU A 263 14.32 -15.54 8.36
C LEU A 263 13.48 -15.62 7.09
N GLY A 264 12.24 -16.09 7.23
CA GLY A 264 11.32 -16.30 6.12
C GLY A 264 9.86 -16.06 6.51
N GLY A 265 8.98 -15.93 5.51
CA GLY A 265 7.55 -15.69 5.70
C GLY A 265 7.22 -14.28 6.22
N ASP A 266 6.66 -13.44 5.34
CA ASP A 266 6.36 -12.03 5.64
C ASP A 266 7.58 -11.29 6.20
N VAL A 267 8.73 -11.49 5.53
CA VAL A 267 10.00 -10.84 5.83
C VAL A 267 9.94 -9.38 5.40
N HIS A 268 10.47 -8.48 6.21
CA HIS A 268 10.63 -7.06 5.91
C HIS A 268 12.11 -6.76 5.84
N VAL A 269 12.58 -6.33 4.67
CA VAL A 269 13.97 -5.89 4.46
C VAL A 269 13.96 -4.38 4.24
N ALA A 270 14.72 -3.66 5.06
CA ALA A 270 14.89 -2.21 4.94
C ALA A 270 16.37 -1.84 4.91
N VAL A 271 16.75 -0.86 4.08
CA VAL A 271 18.13 -0.37 4.06
C VAL A 271 18.42 0.47 5.31
N GLY A 272 19.59 0.25 5.89
CA GLY A 272 20.09 0.97 7.07
C GLY A 272 19.72 0.28 8.38
N SER A 273 19.60 1.08 9.44
CA SER A 273 19.33 0.60 10.78
C SER A 273 17.83 0.39 11.06
N LEU A 274 17.51 -0.47 12.03
CA LEU A 274 16.15 -0.61 12.57
C LEU A 274 15.58 0.74 13.02
N SER A 275 16.40 1.62 13.62
CA SER A 275 15.95 2.95 14.07
C SER A 275 15.49 3.84 12.93
N THR A 276 16.19 3.80 11.79
CA THR A 276 15.84 4.58 10.60
C THR A 276 14.55 4.05 9.98
N ALA A 277 14.45 2.73 9.81
CA ALA A 277 13.26 2.08 9.27
C ALA A 277 12.04 2.29 10.19
N ALA A 278 12.19 2.07 11.50
CA ALA A 278 11.16 2.29 12.50
C ALA A 278 10.66 3.73 12.53
N SER A 279 11.55 4.72 12.49
CA SER A 279 11.19 6.14 12.47
C SER A 279 10.37 6.49 11.23
N ARG A 280 10.77 6.00 10.05
CA ARG A 280 10.02 6.19 8.79
C ARG A 280 8.59 5.63 8.91
N TYR A 281 8.44 4.40 9.42
CA TYR A 281 7.13 3.80 9.60
C TYR A 281 6.29 4.45 10.67
N ARG A 282 6.90 4.88 11.78
CA ARG A 282 6.22 5.65 12.82
C ARG A 282 5.69 6.98 12.27
N ASN A 283 6.49 7.70 11.49
CA ASN A 283 6.08 8.97 10.91
C ASN A 283 4.95 8.79 9.89
N ARG A 284 5.04 7.77 9.03
CA ARG A 284 3.94 7.41 8.12
C ARG A 284 2.69 7.02 8.91
N ALA A 285 2.80 6.17 9.93
CA ALA A 285 1.67 5.79 10.78
C ALA A 285 1.00 7.01 11.44
N ALA A 286 1.78 7.94 11.99
CA ALA A 286 1.26 9.16 12.60
C ALA A 286 0.54 10.04 11.57
N MET A 287 1.16 10.27 10.40
CA MET A 287 0.57 11.07 9.32
C MET A 287 -0.77 10.48 8.84
N TYR A 288 -0.78 9.19 8.47
CA TYR A 288 -1.99 8.49 8.00
C TYR A 288 -3.04 8.35 9.11
N GLY A 289 -2.62 8.17 10.37
CA GLY A 289 -3.52 8.12 11.51
C GLY A 289 -4.24 9.44 11.75
N VAL A 290 -3.49 10.56 11.79
CA VAL A 290 -4.07 11.90 11.98
C VAL A 290 -4.98 12.28 10.82
N ALA A 291 -4.51 12.12 9.58
CA ALA A 291 -5.31 12.37 8.39
C ALA A 291 -6.56 11.48 8.32
N GLY A 292 -6.41 10.20 8.71
CA GLY A 292 -7.48 9.22 8.77
C GLY A 292 -8.59 9.62 9.75
N VAL A 293 -8.23 9.95 10.99
CA VAL A 293 -9.18 10.43 12.01
C VAL A 293 -9.88 11.71 11.54
N ALA A 294 -9.12 12.68 11.01
CA ALA A 294 -9.70 13.92 10.49
C ALA A 294 -10.72 13.65 9.36
N GLY A 295 -10.38 12.78 8.39
CA GLY A 295 -11.27 12.39 7.30
C GLY A 295 -12.57 11.73 7.80
N VAL A 296 -12.47 10.82 8.77
CA VAL A 296 -13.65 10.19 9.39
C VAL A 296 -14.54 11.22 10.09
N VAL A 297 -13.96 12.11 10.89
CA VAL A 297 -14.73 13.16 11.59
C VAL A 297 -15.43 14.10 10.61
N VAL A 298 -14.72 14.55 9.58
CA VAL A 298 -15.28 15.43 8.53
C VAL A 298 -16.39 14.72 7.76
N GLY A 299 -16.17 13.46 7.35
CA GLY A 299 -17.16 12.68 6.60
C GLY A 299 -18.42 12.39 7.42
N LEU A 300 -18.27 12.00 8.69
CA LEU A 300 -19.41 11.82 9.60
C LEU A 300 -20.19 13.13 9.80
N ARG A 301 -19.50 14.26 10.02
CA ARG A 301 -20.14 15.57 10.16
C ARG A 301 -20.87 15.99 8.89
N ALA A 302 -20.26 15.81 7.72
CA ALA A 302 -20.89 16.14 6.45
C ALA A 302 -22.16 15.30 6.24
N LEU A 303 -22.08 13.98 6.40
CA LEU A 303 -23.24 13.09 6.28
C LEU A 303 -24.33 13.40 7.31
N ALA A 304 -23.97 13.69 8.57
CA ALA A 304 -24.94 14.10 9.56
C ALA A 304 -25.67 15.40 9.18
N LEU A 305 -24.97 16.36 8.57
CA LEU A 305 -25.61 17.56 8.02
C LEU A 305 -26.54 17.25 6.84
N VAL A 306 -26.13 16.36 5.92
CA VAL A 306 -26.97 15.89 4.81
C VAL A 306 -28.28 15.28 5.31
N PHE A 307 -28.18 14.43 6.33
CA PHE A 307 -29.31 13.70 6.87
C PHE A 307 -30.01 14.43 8.02
N GLY A 308 -29.62 15.65 8.39
CA GLY A 308 -30.26 16.38 9.49
C GLY A 308 -30.10 15.72 10.87
N VAL A 309 -29.06 14.90 11.07
CA VAL A 309 -28.78 14.23 12.35
C VAL A 309 -28.08 15.21 13.29
N THR A 310 -28.80 15.71 14.30
CA THR A 310 -28.28 16.74 15.23
C THR A 310 -27.48 16.18 16.41
N SER A 311 -27.54 14.87 16.65
CA SER A 311 -26.79 14.17 17.71
C SER A 311 -25.92 13.08 17.09
N LEU A 312 -24.61 13.34 17.03
CA LEU A 312 -23.56 12.38 16.67
C LEU A 312 -22.84 11.91 17.94
#